data_AF-A0A0H3JZQ7-F1
#
_entry.id   AF-A0A0H3JZQ7-F1
#
_cell.length_a   1.000
_cell.length_b   1.000
_cell.length_c   1.000
_cell.angle_alpha   90.00
_cell.angle_beta   90.00
_cell.angle_gamma   90.00
#
_symmetry.space_group_name_H-M   'P 1'
#
loop_
_entity.id
_entity.type
_entity.pdbx_description
1 polymer ?
#
loop_
_entity_poly.entity_id
_entity_poly.type
_entity_poly.pdbx_seq_one_letter_code
_entity_poly.pdbx_strand_id
1 'polypeptide(L)'
;MEELQPLVQAIERLGYRVTVGDVAAQSGLRVALVEHQLLQLAAASQATLQVSDRGDIAFQFPHNLRQRLQQESWRQQLQLLGQQLWRLLFYLIRISFGLGLLLSIGLFVVAIIAIVVALSEGGDIGGGGGGDSSGGSGSSGSSAPSWGGDWWPWLTFDGPSHPNSERRSLNFLEAIFSFLFGDGDPNADLEQRRWQLMGAYIRSQQGAVVAEQLQPYLDRPLDSSESDLLPVLVRFDGQPRVSERGQLIYQFPALQVTASAADGRSRVARSLQERLWSFSQASRGQILGAIALGVVISCSRRSSVVCSYCLALPASGESWQ
;
A
#
# COMPACT_ATOMS: atom_id res chain seq x y z
N MET A 1 -25.24 5.61 -16.02
CA MET A 1 -26.14 4.43 -16.02
C MET A 1 -27.28 4.58 -17.03
N GLU A 2 -27.71 5.79 -17.43
CA GLU A 2 -28.77 5.99 -18.43
C GLU A 2 -28.40 5.48 -19.85
N GLU A 3 -27.16 5.63 -20.30
CA GLU A 3 -26.77 5.19 -21.66
C GLU A 3 -26.73 3.67 -21.87
N LEU A 4 -26.72 2.87 -20.80
CA LEU A 4 -26.57 1.41 -20.90
C LEU A 4 -27.91 0.67 -20.95
N GLN A 5 -29.02 1.35 -20.70
CA GLN A 5 -30.36 0.74 -20.70
C GLN A 5 -30.74 0.08 -22.05
N PRO A 6 -30.59 0.74 -23.22
CA PRO A 6 -30.93 0.10 -24.50
C PRO A 6 -30.02 -1.09 -24.80
N LEU A 7 -28.76 -1.02 -24.35
CA LEU A 7 -27.77 -2.08 -24.53
C LEU A 7 -28.13 -3.33 -23.70
N VAL A 8 -28.45 -3.15 -22.42
CA VAL A 8 -28.87 -4.25 -21.53
C VAL A 8 -30.16 -4.90 -22.02
N GLN A 9 -31.14 -4.11 -22.47
CA GLN A 9 -32.38 -4.65 -23.02
C GLN A 9 -32.16 -5.47 -24.30
N ALA A 10 -31.25 -5.02 -25.17
CA ALA A 10 -30.88 -5.78 -26.37
C ALA A 10 -30.24 -7.13 -25.99
N ILE A 11 -29.36 -7.16 -24.99
CA ILE A 11 -28.72 -8.39 -24.50
C ILE A 11 -29.75 -9.37 -23.91
N GLU A 12 -30.68 -8.86 -23.10
CA GLU A 12 -31.76 -9.67 -22.49
C GLU A 12 -32.66 -10.29 -23.57
N ARG A 13 -32.98 -9.57 -24.65
CA ARG A 13 -33.81 -10.06 -25.77
C ARG A 13 -33.09 -11.09 -26.64
N LEU A 14 -31.78 -10.94 -26.82
CA LEU A 14 -30.95 -11.86 -27.62
C LEU A 14 -30.54 -13.12 -26.84
N GLY A 15 -31.00 -13.29 -25.60
CA GLY A 15 -30.77 -14.50 -24.83
C GLY A 15 -29.35 -14.61 -24.25
N TYR A 16 -28.77 -13.46 -23.84
CA TYR A 16 -27.47 -13.37 -23.13
C TYR A 16 -26.23 -13.88 -23.88
N ARG A 17 -26.37 -14.42 -25.09
CA ARG A 17 -25.26 -14.70 -26.00
C ARG A 17 -25.37 -13.75 -27.18
N VAL A 18 -24.43 -12.83 -27.29
CA VAL A 18 -24.55 -11.71 -28.24
C VAL A 18 -23.25 -11.42 -28.97
N THR A 19 -23.37 -11.02 -30.24
CA THR A 19 -22.26 -10.42 -30.98
C THR A 19 -22.41 -8.89 -31.00
N VAL A 20 -21.32 -8.18 -31.29
CA VAL A 20 -21.35 -6.71 -31.46
C VAL A 20 -22.34 -6.32 -32.56
N GLY A 21 -22.41 -7.10 -33.65
CA GLY A 21 -23.31 -6.87 -34.78
C GLY A 21 -24.78 -6.99 -34.39
N ASP A 22 -25.15 -8.04 -33.67
CA ASP A 22 -26.55 -8.28 -33.26
C ASP A 22 -27.04 -7.18 -32.32
N VAL A 23 -26.19 -6.75 -31.38
CA VAL A 23 -26.52 -5.71 -30.43
C VAL A 23 -26.62 -4.34 -31.11
N ALA A 24 -25.72 -4.03 -32.05
CA ALA A 24 -25.79 -2.80 -32.83
C ALA A 24 -27.06 -2.75 -33.70
N ALA A 25 -27.41 -3.85 -34.36
CA ALA A 25 -28.64 -3.96 -35.15
C ALA A 25 -29.91 -3.81 -34.29
N GLN A 26 -29.92 -4.39 -33.09
CA GLN A 26 -31.07 -4.37 -32.19
C GLN A 26 -31.24 -3.03 -31.44
N SER A 27 -30.14 -2.36 -31.10
CA SER A 27 -30.15 -1.10 -30.34
C SER A 27 -30.14 0.15 -31.23
N GLY A 28 -29.77 0.03 -32.50
CA GLY A 28 -29.63 1.17 -33.43
C GLY A 28 -28.42 2.06 -33.14
N LEU A 29 -27.50 1.62 -32.29
CA LEU A 29 -26.30 2.36 -31.92
C LEU A 29 -25.15 2.14 -32.92
N ARG A 30 -24.18 3.07 -32.92
CA ARG A 30 -22.95 2.93 -33.74
C ARG A 30 -22.15 1.72 -33.27
N VAL A 31 -21.69 0.89 -34.20
CA VAL A 31 -20.91 -0.34 -33.92
C VAL A 31 -19.72 -0.07 -33.00
N ALA A 32 -18.94 0.97 -33.25
CA ALA A 32 -17.79 1.33 -32.41
C ALA A 32 -18.17 1.70 -30.96
N LEU A 33 -19.34 2.31 -30.75
CA LEU A 33 -19.85 2.62 -29.42
C LEU A 33 -20.30 1.34 -28.70
N VAL A 34 -21.02 0.48 -29.41
CA VAL A 34 -21.49 -0.81 -28.90
C VAL A 34 -20.32 -1.68 -28.51
N GLU A 35 -19.28 -1.77 -29.33
CA GLU A 35 -18.09 -2.57 -29.05
C GLU A 35 -17.45 -2.16 -27.71
N HIS A 36 -17.21 -0.86 -27.52
CA HIS A 36 -16.59 -0.35 -26.29
C HIS A 36 -17.50 -0.55 -25.06
N GLN A 37 -18.79 -0.22 -25.17
CA GLN A 37 -19.73 -0.36 -24.05
C GLN A 37 -20.02 -1.83 -23.70
N LEU A 38 -20.11 -2.71 -24.70
CA LEU A 38 -20.31 -4.14 -24.51
C LEU A 38 -19.11 -4.77 -23.81
N LEU A 39 -17.89 -4.38 -24.19
CA LEU A 39 -16.66 -4.82 -23.54
C LEU A 39 -16.59 -4.36 -22.07
N GLN A 40 -16.95 -3.11 -21.78
CA GLN A 40 -17.04 -2.60 -20.41
C GLN A 40 -18.05 -3.38 -19.57
N LEU A 41 -19.24 -3.65 -20.12
CA LEU A 41 -20.26 -4.48 -19.46
C LEU A 41 -19.77 -5.91 -19.27
N ALA A 42 -19.10 -6.48 -20.26
CA ALA A 42 -18.52 -7.81 -20.19
C ALA A 42 -17.51 -7.91 -19.05
N ALA A 43 -16.60 -6.94 -18.93
CA ALA A 43 -15.63 -6.89 -17.83
C ALA A 43 -16.30 -6.74 -16.46
N ALA A 44 -17.30 -5.86 -16.34
CA ALA A 44 -18.01 -5.62 -15.09
C ALA A 44 -18.88 -6.82 -14.65
N SER A 45 -19.33 -7.65 -15.60
CA SER A 45 -20.19 -8.81 -15.33
C SER A 45 -19.45 -10.15 -15.35
N GLN A 46 -18.14 -10.16 -15.63
CA GLN A 46 -17.32 -11.37 -15.85
C GLN A 46 -17.94 -12.26 -16.94
N ALA A 47 -18.31 -11.66 -18.07
CA ALA A 47 -18.82 -12.40 -19.22
C ALA A 47 -17.75 -13.33 -19.81
N THR A 48 -18.19 -14.37 -20.49
CA THR A 48 -17.32 -15.33 -21.15
C THR A 48 -17.17 -14.97 -22.63
N LEU A 49 -15.94 -15.01 -23.15
CA LEU A 49 -15.68 -14.87 -24.57
C LEU A 49 -15.77 -16.24 -25.25
N GLN A 50 -16.57 -16.35 -26.31
CA GLN A 50 -16.68 -17.58 -27.10
C GLN A 50 -16.46 -17.30 -28.58
N VAL A 51 -15.70 -18.19 -29.22
CA VAL A 51 -15.61 -18.24 -30.67
C VAL A 51 -16.80 -19.02 -31.20
N SER A 52 -17.54 -18.42 -32.12
CA SER A 52 -18.58 -19.10 -32.89
C SER A 52 -17.96 -20.00 -33.96
N ASP A 53 -18.66 -21.05 -34.39
CA ASP A 53 -18.21 -21.92 -35.49
C ASP A 53 -17.95 -21.16 -36.81
N ARG A 54 -18.50 -19.94 -36.92
CA ARG A 54 -18.31 -19.03 -38.05
C ARG A 54 -17.06 -18.14 -37.94
N GLY A 55 -16.31 -18.23 -36.85
CA GLY A 55 -15.16 -17.36 -36.56
C GLY A 55 -15.51 -16.00 -35.95
N ASP A 56 -16.79 -15.78 -35.62
CA ASP A 56 -17.25 -14.56 -34.95
C ASP A 56 -17.09 -14.65 -33.43
N ILE A 57 -16.92 -13.50 -32.78
CA ILE A 57 -16.79 -13.43 -31.32
C ILE A 57 -18.17 -13.19 -30.72
N ALA A 58 -18.60 -14.10 -29.85
CA ALA A 58 -19.82 -13.99 -29.08
C ALA A 58 -19.47 -13.78 -27.60
N PHE A 59 -20.11 -12.78 -27.00
CA PHE A 59 -20.07 -12.53 -25.56
C PHE A 59 -21.21 -13.30 -24.90
N GLN A 60 -20.88 -14.20 -23.98
CA GLN A 60 -21.87 -14.88 -23.16
C GLN A 60 -21.93 -14.24 -21.78
N PHE A 61 -23.04 -13.56 -21.51
CA PHE A 61 -23.31 -12.91 -20.24
C PHE A 61 -23.97 -13.88 -19.25
N PRO A 62 -23.69 -13.75 -17.94
CA PRO A 62 -24.44 -14.49 -16.94
C PRO A 62 -25.88 -13.96 -16.83
N HIS A 63 -26.83 -14.86 -16.60
CA HIS A 63 -28.25 -14.54 -16.40
C HIS A 63 -28.50 -13.60 -15.18
N ASN A 64 -27.56 -13.52 -14.24
CA ASN A 64 -27.61 -12.66 -13.04
C ASN A 64 -26.85 -11.34 -13.23
N LEU A 65 -26.86 -10.79 -14.44
CA LEU A 65 -26.14 -9.57 -14.84
C LEU A 65 -26.35 -8.40 -13.86
N ARG A 66 -27.62 -8.08 -13.52
CA ARG A 66 -27.96 -6.94 -12.66
C ARG A 66 -27.47 -7.10 -11.22
N GLN A 67 -27.48 -8.32 -10.68
CA GLN A 67 -27.06 -8.60 -9.31
C GLN A 67 -25.53 -8.58 -9.16
N ARG A 68 -24.80 -9.11 -10.16
CA ARG A 68 -23.33 -9.08 -10.20
C ARG A 68 -22.81 -7.63 -10.29
N LEU A 69 -23.43 -6.80 -11.12
CA LEU A 69 -23.06 -5.38 -11.25
C LEU A 69 -23.23 -4.58 -9.94
N GLN A 70 -24.24 -4.91 -9.11
CA GLN A 70 -24.48 -4.21 -7.84
C GLN A 70 -23.59 -4.69 -6.68
N GLN A 71 -23.16 -5.96 -6.68
CA GLN A 71 -22.30 -6.50 -5.61
C GLN A 71 -20.85 -6.04 -5.73
N GLU A 72 -20.33 -5.87 -6.95
CA GLU A 72 -18.96 -5.41 -7.18
C GLU A 72 -18.75 -3.96 -6.75
N SER A 73 -19.71 -3.07 -7.03
CA SER A 73 -19.56 -1.64 -6.71
C SER A 73 -19.46 -1.36 -5.21
N TRP A 74 -20.21 -2.09 -4.37
CA TRP A 74 -20.22 -1.84 -2.91
C TRP A 74 -18.97 -2.40 -2.23
N ARG A 75 -18.50 -3.59 -2.62
CA ARG A 75 -17.31 -4.23 -2.00
C ARG A 75 -16.04 -3.46 -2.31
N GLN A 76 -15.88 -3.02 -3.56
CA GLN A 76 -14.70 -2.26 -3.97
C GLN A 76 -14.68 -0.87 -3.30
N GLN A 77 -15.84 -0.20 -3.20
CA GLN A 77 -15.92 1.09 -2.51
C GLN A 77 -15.67 1.00 -0.99
N LEU A 78 -16.19 -0.03 -0.31
CA LEU A 78 -15.90 -0.21 1.12
C LEU A 78 -14.48 -0.68 1.41
N GLN A 79 -13.85 -1.43 0.51
CA GLN A 79 -12.44 -1.77 0.68
C GLN A 79 -11.57 -0.53 0.52
N LEU A 80 -11.86 0.34 -0.45
CA LEU A 80 -11.11 1.58 -0.65
C LEU A 80 -11.32 2.56 0.52
N LEU A 81 -12.56 2.78 0.94
CA LEU A 81 -12.88 3.65 2.08
C LEU A 81 -12.42 3.06 3.41
N GLY A 82 -12.59 1.74 3.58
CA GLY A 82 -12.17 1.01 4.76
C GLY A 82 -10.66 1.03 4.90
N GLN A 83 -9.91 0.69 3.85
CA GLN A 83 -8.45 0.73 3.89
C GLN A 83 -7.93 2.14 4.17
N GLN A 84 -8.57 3.20 3.63
CA GLN A 84 -8.24 4.59 3.96
C GLN A 84 -8.57 4.96 5.41
N LEU A 85 -9.71 4.50 5.94
CA LEU A 85 -10.12 4.79 7.31
C LEU A 85 -9.26 4.04 8.32
N TRP A 86 -8.96 2.76 8.07
CA TRP A 86 -8.02 1.96 8.86
C TRP A 86 -6.62 2.56 8.80
N ARG A 87 -6.23 3.06 7.62
CA ARG A 87 -4.98 3.78 7.42
C ARG A 87 -4.89 5.04 8.28
N LEU A 88 -5.93 5.87 8.28
CA LEU A 88 -6.01 7.08 9.09
C LEU A 88 -6.12 6.79 10.60
N LEU A 89 -6.87 5.76 10.97
CA LEU A 89 -7.09 5.38 12.37
C LEU A 89 -5.79 4.89 13.02
N PHE A 90 -5.06 3.98 12.37
CA PHE A 90 -3.76 3.52 12.88
C PHE A 90 -2.72 4.64 12.88
N TYR A 91 -2.76 5.56 11.91
CA TYR A 91 -1.92 6.77 11.89
C TYR A 91 -2.19 7.69 13.10
N LEU A 92 -3.46 7.98 13.39
CA LEU A 92 -3.85 8.79 14.56
C LEU A 92 -3.43 8.14 15.88
N ILE A 93 -3.60 6.82 16.00
CA ILE A 93 -3.15 6.06 17.17
C ILE A 93 -1.63 6.13 17.31
N ARG A 94 -0.88 5.94 16.22
CA ARG A 94 0.60 5.99 16.22
C ARG A 94 1.14 7.38 16.60
N ILE A 95 0.52 8.45 16.10
CA ILE A 95 0.89 9.84 16.44
C ILE A 95 0.55 10.17 17.88
N SER A 96 -0.65 9.84 18.35
CA SER A 96 -1.04 10.12 19.73
C SER A 96 -0.14 9.42 20.74
N PHE A 97 0.24 8.16 20.46
CA PHE A 97 1.21 7.43 21.28
C PHE A 97 2.61 8.05 21.19
N GLY A 98 3.10 8.36 19.99
CA GLY A 98 4.42 8.96 19.80
C GLY A 98 4.55 10.34 20.48
N LEU A 99 3.54 11.19 20.32
CA LEU A 99 3.47 12.49 20.97
C LEU A 99 3.34 12.35 22.49
N GLY A 100 2.49 11.44 22.97
CA GLY A 100 2.34 11.14 24.40
C GLY A 100 3.64 10.64 25.03
N LEU A 101 4.39 9.80 24.32
CA LEU A 101 5.70 9.31 24.76
C LEU A 101 6.71 10.46 24.87
N LEU A 102 6.79 11.34 23.86
CA LEU A 102 7.67 12.51 23.89
C LEU A 102 7.30 13.48 25.03
N LEU A 103 6.01 13.73 25.23
CA LEU A 103 5.51 14.62 26.29
C LEU A 103 5.82 14.04 27.67
N SER A 104 5.69 12.72 27.83
CA SER A 104 6.08 12.02 29.06
C SER A 104 7.58 12.11 29.35
N ILE A 105 8.43 11.91 28.33
CA ILE A 105 9.89 12.04 28.48
C ILE A 105 10.27 13.48 28.83
N GLY A 106 9.67 14.46 28.14
CA GLY A 106 9.91 15.88 28.41
C GLY A 106 9.55 16.28 29.83
N LEU A 107 8.38 15.86 30.32
CA LEU A 107 7.96 16.09 31.71
C LEU A 107 8.94 15.48 32.71
N PHE A 108 9.43 14.26 32.43
CA PHE A 108 10.41 13.60 33.29
C PHE A 108 11.74 14.35 33.33
N VAL A 109 12.24 14.84 32.19
CA VAL A 109 13.46 15.66 32.13
C VAL A 109 13.28 16.98 32.89
N VAL A 110 12.15 17.67 32.70
CA VAL A 110 11.84 18.90 33.43
C VAL A 110 11.78 18.66 34.94
N ALA A 111 11.17 17.55 35.38
CA ALA A 111 11.11 17.18 36.78
C ALA A 111 12.52 16.92 37.37
N ILE A 112 13.40 16.25 36.64
CA ILE A 112 14.79 16.04 37.06
C ILE A 112 15.52 17.39 37.19
N ILE A 113 15.41 18.27 36.19
CA ILE A 113 16.04 19.59 36.23
C ILE A 113 15.53 20.39 37.44
N ALA A 114 14.22 20.38 37.68
CA ALA A 114 13.62 21.06 38.83
C ALA A 114 14.16 20.53 40.16
N ILE A 115 14.28 19.20 40.31
CA ILE A 115 14.86 18.58 41.51
C ILE A 115 16.35 18.96 41.66
N VAL A 116 17.13 18.93 40.57
CA VAL A 116 18.56 19.30 40.62
C VAL A 116 18.73 20.77 40.99
N VAL A 117 17.89 21.67 40.45
CA VAL A 117 17.91 23.10 40.81
C VAL A 117 17.54 23.29 42.28
N ALA A 118 16.47 22.65 42.76
CA ALA A 118 16.05 22.71 44.16
C ALA A 118 17.11 22.13 45.12
N LEU A 119 17.85 21.10 44.70
CA LEU A 119 18.98 20.56 45.46
C LEU A 119 20.23 21.44 45.38
N SER A 120 20.32 22.33 44.39
CA SER A 120 21.41 23.29 44.21
C SER A 120 21.16 24.64 44.90
N GLU A 121 19.99 24.86 45.52
CA GLU A 121 19.68 26.04 46.37
C GLU A 121 20.40 25.99 47.73
N GLY A 122 21.72 25.79 47.67
CA GLY A 122 22.65 25.86 48.79
C GLY A 122 23.96 26.56 48.43
N GLY A 123 23.95 27.47 47.45
CA GLY A 123 25.16 28.19 47.03
C GLY A 123 24.89 29.51 46.32
N ASP A 124 24.75 30.59 47.08
CA ASP A 124 24.83 31.96 46.58
C ASP A 124 26.30 32.33 46.26
N ILE A 125 26.63 32.58 44.99
CA ILE A 125 27.71 33.53 44.62
C ILE A 125 27.31 34.31 43.36
N GLY A 126 27.01 35.59 43.58
CA GLY A 126 27.64 36.73 42.90
C GLY A 126 27.50 36.87 41.37
N GLY A 127 26.72 37.88 40.96
CA GLY A 127 26.67 38.32 39.57
C GLY A 127 27.91 39.07 39.08
N GLY A 128 27.98 39.24 37.75
CA GLY A 128 28.85 40.22 37.11
C GLY A 128 29.31 39.83 35.71
N GLY A 129 29.09 40.72 34.73
CA GLY A 129 29.98 40.91 33.59
C GLY A 129 29.40 40.58 32.23
N GLY A 130 29.18 41.63 31.43
CA GLY A 130 28.81 41.54 30.01
C GLY A 130 29.97 41.13 29.09
N GLY A 131 29.70 41.07 27.79
CA GLY A 131 30.76 41.14 26.78
C GLY A 131 30.60 40.27 25.54
N ASP A 132 30.01 40.86 24.51
CA ASP A 132 30.55 40.96 23.14
C ASP A 132 30.62 39.75 22.19
N SER A 133 30.22 40.08 20.97
CA SER A 133 30.25 39.35 19.70
C SER A 133 31.65 39.06 19.14
N SER A 134 31.83 37.86 18.57
CA SER A 134 32.66 37.56 17.38
C SER A 134 32.14 36.21 16.83
N GLY A 135 31.89 35.98 15.54
CA GLY A 135 32.72 36.27 14.39
C GLY A 135 33.67 35.09 14.15
N GLY A 136 33.22 34.04 13.44
CA GLY A 136 34.08 32.89 13.14
C GLY A 136 33.45 31.80 12.30
N SER A 137 33.60 31.92 10.97
CA SER A 137 33.44 30.82 10.03
C SER A 137 34.46 29.71 10.31
N GLY A 138 34.02 28.45 10.28
CA GLY A 138 34.89 27.30 10.51
C GLY A 138 34.22 26.04 10.00
N SER A 139 34.29 25.84 8.69
CA SER A 139 34.01 24.56 8.04
C SER A 139 34.97 23.51 8.56
N SER A 140 34.47 22.60 9.40
CA SER A 140 35.15 21.34 9.70
C SER A 140 34.11 20.24 9.79
N GLY A 141 34.32 19.21 8.96
CA GLY A 141 33.46 18.05 8.86
C GLY A 141 33.30 17.37 10.21
N SER A 142 32.12 17.49 10.78
CA SER A 142 31.67 16.65 11.89
C SER A 142 30.57 15.76 11.34
N SER A 143 30.86 14.46 11.30
CA SER A 143 29.85 13.41 11.32
C SER A 143 29.11 13.49 12.65
N ALA A 144 28.16 14.43 12.73
CA ALA A 144 27.21 14.52 13.82
C ALA A 144 26.16 13.41 13.64
N PRO A 145 25.77 12.70 14.70
CA PRO A 145 24.69 11.73 14.61
C PRO A 145 23.39 12.50 14.30
N SER A 146 22.78 12.22 13.15
CA SER A 146 21.47 12.76 12.73
C SER A 146 20.40 12.34 13.75
N TRP A 147 20.18 13.16 14.77
CA TRP A 147 19.08 13.00 15.74
C TRP A 147 17.89 13.93 15.41
N GLY A 148 18.02 14.80 14.41
CA GLY A 148 17.12 15.96 14.23
C GLY A 148 16.20 15.97 13.01
N GLY A 149 16.49 15.24 11.93
CA GLY A 149 15.82 15.49 10.63
C GLY A 149 15.05 14.32 10.03
N ASP A 150 15.50 13.09 10.25
CA ASP A 150 15.01 11.92 9.47
C ASP A 150 13.81 11.21 10.10
N TRP A 151 13.18 11.85 11.09
CA TRP A 151 12.14 11.23 11.89
C TRP A 151 10.71 11.55 11.42
N TRP A 152 10.55 12.63 10.68
CA TRP A 152 9.23 13.00 10.15
C TRP A 152 8.61 11.98 9.17
N PRO A 153 9.37 11.27 8.30
CA PRO A 153 8.81 10.27 7.39
C PRO A 153 8.16 9.07 8.07
N TRP A 154 8.60 8.68 9.27
CA TRP A 154 8.03 7.53 9.99
C TRP A 154 6.71 7.83 10.71
N LEU A 155 6.36 9.10 10.85
CA LEU A 155 5.03 9.47 11.29
C LEU A 155 3.98 9.16 10.20
N THR A 156 4.37 9.22 8.91
CA THR A 156 3.48 9.00 7.76
C THR A 156 3.23 7.53 7.43
N PHE A 157 2.08 7.23 6.84
CA PHE A 157 1.60 5.86 6.68
C PHE A 157 2.40 5.01 5.68
N ASP A 158 3.09 5.63 4.74
CA ASP A 158 3.86 4.90 3.73
C ASP A 158 5.27 4.54 4.19
N GLY A 159 5.67 4.94 5.41
CA GLY A 159 7.07 4.86 5.84
C GLY A 159 8.01 5.51 4.81
N PRO A 160 9.33 5.35 4.92
CA PRO A 160 10.19 5.64 3.79
C PRO A 160 9.89 4.61 2.69
N SER A 161 9.03 4.96 1.73
CA SER A 161 8.89 4.28 0.44
C SER A 161 10.17 4.46 -0.36
N HIS A 162 11.20 3.70 0.01
CA HIS A 162 12.43 3.58 -0.76
C HIS A 162 12.26 2.37 -1.68
N PRO A 163 11.98 2.57 -2.98
CA PRO A 163 11.73 1.48 -3.92
C PRO A 163 12.95 0.56 -4.12
N ASN A 164 14.11 0.95 -3.57
CA ASN A 164 15.36 0.21 -3.60
C ASN A 164 15.88 0.02 -2.17
N SER A 165 15.30 -0.93 -1.43
CA SER A 165 15.78 -1.34 -0.11
C SER A 165 17.02 -2.21 -0.25
N GLU A 166 18.14 -1.60 -0.67
CA GLU A 166 19.41 -2.06 -0.13
C GLU A 166 19.33 -1.93 1.39
N ARG A 167 19.74 -2.97 2.11
CA ARG A 167 19.62 -3.14 3.56
C ARG A 167 20.33 -2.00 4.30
N ARG A 168 19.69 -0.85 4.41
CA ARG A 168 20.13 0.22 5.28
C ARG A 168 19.87 -0.24 6.70
N SER A 169 20.91 -0.23 7.53
CA SER A 169 20.79 -0.56 8.95
C SER A 169 19.92 0.49 9.63
N LEU A 170 18.75 0.09 10.16
CA LEU A 170 17.86 0.96 10.92
C LEU A 170 18.58 1.49 12.16
N ASN A 171 18.34 2.75 12.52
CA ASN A 171 18.78 3.31 13.80
C ASN A 171 18.06 2.63 14.98
N PHE A 172 18.59 2.71 16.20
CA PHE A 172 18.01 2.02 17.38
C PHE A 172 16.53 2.37 17.62
N LEU A 173 16.19 3.66 17.60
CA LEU A 173 14.81 4.12 17.76
C LEU A 173 13.91 3.70 16.58
N GLU A 174 14.46 3.71 15.36
CA GLU A 174 13.78 3.25 14.14
C GLU A 174 13.50 1.75 14.19
N ALA A 175 14.42 0.95 14.75
CA ALA A 175 14.23 -0.47 14.97
C ALA A 175 13.18 -0.76 16.04
N ILE A 176 13.12 0.02 17.14
CA ILE A 176 12.05 -0.08 18.13
C ILE A 176 10.71 0.28 17.48
N PHE A 177 10.66 1.35 16.70
CA PHE A 177 9.45 1.83 16.06
C PHE A 177 8.92 0.85 14.99
N SER A 178 9.82 0.31 14.16
CA SER A 178 9.56 -0.79 13.22
C SER A 178 9.06 -2.04 13.97
N PHE A 179 9.63 -2.37 15.13
CA PHE A 179 9.15 -3.49 15.95
C PHE A 179 7.79 -3.23 16.61
N LEU A 180 7.47 -2.00 17.02
CA LEU A 180 6.23 -1.70 17.75
C LEU A 180 5.03 -1.49 16.83
N PHE A 181 5.26 -0.95 15.64
CA PHE A 181 4.18 -0.51 14.75
C PHE A 181 4.28 -1.05 13.32
N GLY A 182 5.42 -1.62 12.93
CA GLY A 182 5.68 -2.15 11.61
C GLY A 182 5.96 -1.13 10.51
N ASP A 183 6.41 -1.65 9.37
CA ASP A 183 6.93 -0.87 8.23
C ASP A 183 5.94 -0.72 7.07
N GLY A 184 4.68 -1.12 7.26
CA GLY A 184 3.62 -1.03 6.24
C GLY A 184 3.52 -2.26 5.34
N ASP A 185 2.62 -2.18 4.35
CA ASP A 185 2.40 -3.26 3.37
C ASP A 185 3.40 -3.13 2.20
N PRO A 186 4.33 -4.09 2.00
CA PRO A 186 5.31 -4.05 0.91
C PRO A 186 4.69 -4.19 -0.49
N ASN A 187 3.42 -4.61 -0.55
CA ASN A 187 2.67 -4.85 -1.78
C ASN A 187 1.61 -3.76 -2.05
N ALA A 188 1.67 -2.61 -1.38
CA ALA A 188 0.71 -1.52 -1.62
C ALA A 188 0.61 -1.12 -3.12
N ASP A 189 1.75 -1.05 -3.83
CA ASP A 189 1.79 -0.72 -5.26
C ASP A 189 1.68 -1.94 -6.18
N LEU A 190 1.26 -3.10 -5.68
CA LEU A 190 1.29 -4.35 -6.45
C LEU A 190 0.37 -4.29 -7.66
N GLU A 191 -0.83 -3.72 -7.50
CA GLU A 191 -1.78 -3.57 -8.61
C GLU A 191 -1.21 -2.62 -9.68
N GLN A 192 -0.66 -1.47 -9.29
CA GLN A 192 -0.06 -0.53 -10.23
C GLN A 192 1.12 -1.17 -10.99
N ARG A 193 2.00 -1.89 -10.26
CA ARG A 193 3.12 -2.64 -10.85
C ARG A 193 2.63 -3.71 -11.82
N ARG A 194 1.55 -4.42 -11.50
CA ARG A 194 0.92 -5.39 -12.39
C ARG A 194 0.50 -4.76 -13.71
N TRP A 195 -0.26 -3.67 -13.66
CA TRP A 195 -0.71 -2.98 -14.88
C TRP A 195 0.47 -2.47 -15.71
N GLN A 196 1.50 -1.93 -15.07
CA GLN A 196 2.73 -1.51 -15.76
C GLN A 196 3.46 -2.67 -16.44
N LEU A 197 3.59 -3.82 -15.76
CA LEU A 197 4.23 -5.01 -16.31
C LEU A 197 3.44 -5.58 -17.49
N MET A 198 2.11 -5.69 -17.39
CA MET A 198 1.27 -6.14 -18.50
C MET A 198 1.36 -5.20 -19.70
N GLY A 199 1.25 -3.88 -19.50
CA GLY A 199 1.40 -2.91 -20.58
C GLY A 199 2.78 -2.95 -21.24
N ALA A 200 3.85 -3.14 -20.44
CA ALA A 200 5.20 -3.33 -20.96
C ALA A 200 5.35 -4.63 -21.75
N TYR A 201 4.77 -5.72 -21.26
CA TYR A 201 4.76 -7.01 -21.93
C TYR A 201 4.03 -6.95 -23.27
N ILE A 202 2.79 -6.45 -23.29
CA ILE A 202 1.97 -6.31 -24.50
C ILE A 202 2.70 -5.47 -25.56
N ARG A 203 3.31 -4.36 -25.14
CA ARG A 203 4.13 -3.52 -26.02
C ARG A 203 5.35 -4.26 -26.57
N SER A 204 6.02 -5.09 -25.76
CA SER A 204 7.14 -5.91 -26.23
C SER A 204 6.72 -6.93 -27.29
N GLN A 205 5.46 -7.37 -27.27
CA GLN A 205 4.83 -8.26 -28.25
C GLN A 205 4.13 -7.48 -29.40
N GLN A 206 4.50 -6.21 -29.61
CA GLN A 206 3.94 -5.36 -30.68
C GLN A 206 2.41 -5.18 -30.60
N GLY A 207 1.83 -5.26 -29.39
CA GLY A 207 0.41 -5.02 -29.18
C GLY A 207 -0.50 -6.18 -29.58
N ALA A 208 0.00 -7.40 -29.77
CA ALA A 208 -0.83 -8.59 -29.94
C ALA A 208 -0.37 -9.70 -29.00
N VAL A 209 -1.28 -10.25 -28.19
CA VAL A 209 -0.97 -11.31 -27.22
C VAL A 209 -2.07 -12.36 -27.17
N VAL A 210 -1.70 -13.56 -26.75
CA VAL A 210 -2.64 -14.65 -26.44
C VAL A 210 -2.87 -14.69 -24.92
N ALA A 211 -4.00 -15.24 -24.49
CA ALA A 211 -4.38 -15.37 -23.09
C ALA A 211 -3.25 -15.88 -22.19
N GLU A 212 -2.63 -17.00 -22.58
CA GLU A 212 -1.63 -17.73 -21.78
C GLU A 212 -0.37 -16.90 -21.55
N GLN A 213 -0.06 -15.96 -22.44
CA GLN A 213 1.10 -15.09 -22.31
C GLN A 213 0.93 -14.05 -21.17
N LEU A 214 -0.31 -13.70 -20.85
CA LEU A 214 -0.63 -12.78 -19.75
C LEU A 214 -0.86 -13.52 -18.42
N GLN A 215 -1.00 -14.85 -18.45
CA GLN A 215 -1.20 -15.70 -17.27
C GLN A 215 -0.28 -15.36 -16.08
N PRO A 216 1.04 -15.12 -16.25
CA PRO A 216 1.94 -14.85 -15.11
C PRO A 216 1.70 -13.52 -14.38
N TYR A 217 0.83 -12.66 -14.92
CA TYR A 217 0.49 -11.36 -14.34
C TYR A 217 -0.94 -11.30 -13.78
N LEU A 218 -1.77 -12.31 -14.05
CA LEU A 218 -3.13 -12.41 -13.56
C LEU A 218 -3.17 -13.00 -12.14
N ASP A 219 -4.18 -12.59 -11.36
CA ASP A 219 -4.41 -13.12 -10.00
C ASP A 219 -4.81 -14.58 -9.98
N ARG A 220 -5.57 -14.98 -11.01
CA ARG A 220 -6.21 -16.28 -11.09
C ARG A 220 -5.71 -17.02 -12.32
N PRO A 221 -5.66 -18.36 -12.26
CA PRO A 221 -5.48 -19.16 -13.45
C PRO A 221 -6.60 -18.83 -14.44
N LEU A 222 -6.24 -18.65 -15.71
CA LEU A 222 -7.21 -18.52 -16.79
C LEU A 222 -8.05 -19.78 -16.81
N ASP A 223 -9.36 -19.56 -16.78
CA ASP A 223 -10.33 -20.60 -17.05
C ASP A 223 -10.68 -20.60 -18.55
N SER A 224 -11.51 -21.56 -18.95
CA SER A 224 -12.03 -21.61 -20.33
C SER A 224 -12.88 -20.40 -20.70
N SER A 225 -13.18 -19.51 -19.75
CA SER A 225 -14.04 -18.34 -19.99
C SER A 225 -13.28 -17.10 -20.42
N GLU A 226 -11.97 -17.05 -20.12
CA GLU A 226 -11.07 -15.93 -20.37
C GLU A 226 -11.57 -14.58 -19.81
N SER A 227 -12.48 -14.64 -18.83
CA SER A 227 -13.16 -13.45 -18.27
C SER A 227 -12.19 -12.50 -17.54
N ASP A 228 -11.11 -13.04 -16.97
CA ASP A 228 -10.05 -12.26 -16.30
C ASP A 228 -9.23 -11.37 -17.26
N LEU A 229 -9.33 -11.57 -18.58
CA LEU A 229 -8.70 -10.71 -19.59
C LEU A 229 -9.54 -9.50 -19.97
N LEU A 230 -10.87 -9.55 -19.75
CA LEU A 230 -11.76 -8.45 -20.10
C LEU A 230 -11.37 -7.12 -19.42
N PRO A 231 -10.99 -7.07 -18.12
CA PRO A 231 -10.48 -5.85 -17.50
C PRO A 231 -9.21 -5.32 -18.19
N VAL A 232 -8.35 -6.21 -18.69
CA VAL A 232 -7.14 -5.83 -19.43
C VAL A 232 -7.50 -5.19 -20.77
N LEU A 233 -8.47 -5.75 -21.49
CA LEU A 233 -8.98 -5.19 -22.74
C LEU A 233 -9.62 -3.82 -22.51
N VAL A 234 -10.46 -3.67 -21.49
CA VAL A 234 -11.08 -2.37 -21.18
C VAL A 234 -10.02 -1.32 -20.81
N ARG A 235 -9.03 -1.69 -20.00
CA ARG A 235 -8.03 -0.74 -19.48
C ARG A 235 -7.06 -0.24 -20.54
N PHE A 236 -6.67 -1.09 -21.49
CA PHE A 236 -5.70 -0.77 -22.53
C PHE A 236 -6.33 -0.58 -23.92
N ASP A 237 -7.66 -0.45 -23.98
CA ASP A 237 -8.42 -0.31 -25.23
C ASP A 237 -8.10 -1.44 -26.24
N GLY A 238 -8.08 -2.67 -25.72
CA GLY A 238 -7.83 -3.88 -26.47
C GLY A 238 -9.11 -4.46 -27.08
N GLN A 239 -8.94 -5.19 -28.18
CA GLN A 239 -10.02 -5.87 -28.90
C GLN A 239 -9.70 -7.35 -29.05
N PRO A 240 -10.64 -8.26 -28.75
CA PRO A 240 -10.50 -9.67 -29.08
C PRO A 240 -10.66 -9.86 -30.60
N ARG A 241 -9.83 -10.72 -31.19
CA ARG A 241 -9.87 -11.13 -32.59
C ARG A 241 -9.72 -12.64 -32.68
N VAL A 242 -10.32 -13.26 -33.69
CA VAL A 242 -10.18 -14.69 -33.94
C VAL A 242 -9.14 -14.89 -35.02
N SER A 243 -8.16 -15.74 -34.76
CA SER A 243 -7.19 -16.20 -35.75
C SER A 243 -7.85 -17.11 -36.79
N GLU A 244 -7.25 -17.27 -37.97
CA GLU A 244 -7.67 -18.27 -38.96
C GLU A 244 -7.76 -19.70 -38.39
N ARG A 245 -7.01 -19.98 -37.32
CA ARG A 245 -7.02 -21.27 -36.61
C ARG A 245 -8.10 -21.38 -35.53
N GLY A 246 -8.98 -20.39 -35.39
CA GLY A 246 -10.04 -20.35 -34.37
C GLY A 246 -9.56 -19.99 -32.96
N GLN A 247 -8.30 -19.53 -32.81
CA GLN A 247 -7.75 -19.10 -31.52
C GLN A 247 -8.07 -17.63 -31.25
N LEU A 248 -8.40 -17.27 -29.99
CA LEU A 248 -8.53 -15.88 -29.58
C LEU A 248 -7.15 -15.22 -29.51
N ILE A 249 -7.02 -14.07 -30.16
CA ILE A 249 -5.87 -13.18 -30.11
C ILE A 249 -6.37 -11.82 -29.63
N TYR A 250 -5.68 -11.24 -28.66
CA TYR A 250 -6.01 -9.94 -28.11
C TYR A 250 -5.10 -8.88 -28.69
N GLN A 251 -5.69 -7.90 -29.37
CA GLN A 251 -4.97 -6.81 -30.02
C GLN A 251 -5.14 -5.51 -29.23
N PHE A 252 -4.05 -4.75 -29.09
CA PHE A 252 -3.96 -3.51 -28.32
C PHE A 252 -3.34 -2.41 -29.18
N PRO A 253 -4.09 -1.82 -30.12
CA PRO A 253 -3.56 -0.82 -31.05
C PRO A 253 -2.98 0.41 -30.34
N ALA A 254 -3.64 0.86 -29.26
CA ALA A 254 -3.23 2.03 -28.49
C ALA A 254 -1.83 1.88 -27.87
N LEU A 255 -1.41 0.66 -27.54
CA LEU A 255 -0.09 0.39 -26.93
C LEU A 255 1.06 0.30 -27.95
N GLN A 256 0.74 0.31 -29.25
CA GLN A 256 1.74 0.29 -30.33
C GLN A 256 2.26 1.69 -30.67
N VAL A 257 1.47 2.73 -30.39
CA VAL A 257 1.82 4.11 -30.70
C VAL A 257 2.70 4.67 -29.58
N THR A 258 3.93 5.04 -29.89
CA THR A 258 4.87 5.65 -28.93
C THR A 258 5.43 6.95 -29.48
N ALA A 259 5.43 8.00 -28.64
CA ALA A 259 5.92 9.33 -29.01
C ALA A 259 7.47 9.41 -29.07
N SER A 260 8.16 8.43 -28.49
CA SER A 260 9.61 8.32 -28.54
C SER A 260 9.97 6.86 -28.77
N ALA A 261 10.99 6.64 -29.59
CA ALA A 261 11.62 5.33 -29.79
C ALA A 261 12.39 4.92 -28.51
N ALA A 262 11.67 4.79 -27.39
CA ALA A 262 12.19 4.13 -26.22
C ALA A 262 12.26 2.64 -26.59
N ASP A 263 13.49 2.09 -26.59
CA ASP A 263 13.77 0.69 -26.85
C ASP A 263 12.77 -0.20 -26.08
N GLY A 264 11.83 -0.82 -26.80
CA GLY A 264 10.80 -1.73 -26.26
C GLY A 264 11.35 -3.03 -25.67
N ARG A 265 12.65 -3.05 -25.36
CA ARG A 265 13.44 -4.17 -24.81
C ARG A 265 13.80 -3.97 -23.35
N SER A 266 13.10 -3.09 -22.63
CA SER A 266 13.17 -3.11 -21.17
C SER A 266 12.84 -4.53 -20.71
N ARG A 267 13.77 -5.14 -19.96
CA ARG A 267 13.69 -6.54 -19.50
C ARG A 267 12.42 -6.68 -18.67
N VAL A 268 11.32 -7.08 -19.31
CA VAL A 268 10.04 -7.29 -18.64
C VAL A 268 10.24 -8.41 -17.63
N ALA A 269 9.90 -8.16 -16.37
CA ALA A 269 9.98 -9.20 -15.34
C ALA A 269 9.10 -10.37 -15.76
N ARG A 270 9.62 -11.61 -15.68
CA ARG A 270 8.93 -12.81 -16.20
C ARG A 270 7.63 -13.14 -15.45
N SER A 271 7.43 -12.60 -14.26
CA SER A 271 6.28 -12.87 -13.40
C SER A 271 6.06 -11.71 -12.45
N LEU A 272 4.80 -11.44 -12.11
CA LEU A 272 4.46 -10.61 -10.95
C LEU A 272 4.79 -11.40 -9.68
N GLN A 273 5.61 -10.82 -8.79
CA GLN A 273 5.99 -11.45 -7.53
C GLN A 273 5.50 -10.61 -6.36
N GLU A 274 4.70 -11.23 -5.50
CA GLU A 274 4.35 -10.64 -4.21
C GLU A 274 5.55 -10.74 -3.26
N ARG A 275 5.77 -9.68 -2.48
CA ARG A 275 6.76 -9.70 -1.41
C ARG A 275 6.12 -10.24 -0.15
N LEU A 276 6.80 -11.15 0.55
CA LEU A 276 6.35 -11.63 1.84
C LEU A 276 6.23 -10.47 2.83
N TRP A 277 5.13 -10.42 3.58
CA TRP A 277 4.94 -9.37 4.58
C TRP A 277 5.82 -9.64 5.80
N SER A 278 6.87 -8.85 5.97
CA SER A 278 7.63 -8.75 7.22
C SER A 278 7.05 -7.64 8.08
N PHE A 279 6.61 -7.97 9.29
CA PHE A 279 6.09 -6.98 10.24
C PHE A 279 7.15 -5.93 10.60
N SER A 280 8.40 -6.34 10.83
CA SER A 280 9.53 -5.44 11.08
C SER A 280 10.76 -5.79 10.25
N GLN A 281 11.48 -4.76 9.81
CA GLN A 281 12.79 -4.85 9.15
C GLN A 281 13.96 -4.81 10.16
N ALA A 282 13.66 -4.66 11.46
CA ALA A 282 14.64 -4.67 12.53
C ALA A 282 15.40 -6.00 12.61
N SER A 283 16.73 -5.93 12.80
CA SER A 283 17.55 -7.13 12.97
C SER A 283 17.22 -7.86 14.27
N ARG A 284 17.48 -9.17 14.33
CA ARG A 284 17.24 -10.00 15.53
C ARG A 284 17.92 -9.43 16.78
N GLY A 285 19.13 -8.87 16.65
CA GLY A 285 19.86 -8.24 17.75
C GLY A 285 19.20 -6.94 18.25
N GLN A 286 18.64 -6.14 17.34
CA GLN A 286 17.92 -4.91 17.70
C GLN A 286 16.59 -5.21 18.40
N ILE A 287 15.85 -6.22 17.93
CA ILE A 287 14.63 -6.69 18.58
C ILE A 287 14.93 -7.20 19.99
N LEU A 288 15.99 -8.01 20.15
CA LEU A 288 16.39 -8.56 21.44
C LEU A 288 16.85 -7.45 22.41
N GLY A 289 17.57 -6.44 21.89
CA GLY A 289 17.93 -5.24 22.64
C GLY A 289 16.70 -4.43 23.09
N ALA A 290 15.70 -4.25 22.23
CA ALA A 290 14.46 -3.57 22.57
C ALA A 290 13.68 -4.30 23.67
N ILE A 291 13.57 -5.63 23.58
CA ILE A 291 12.91 -6.47 24.60
C ILE A 291 13.68 -6.38 25.92
N ALA A 292 15.02 -6.50 25.89
CA ALA A 292 15.84 -6.43 27.09
C ALA A 292 15.68 -5.07 27.80
N LEU A 293 15.65 -3.98 27.04
CA LEU A 293 15.48 -2.64 27.58
C LEU A 293 14.08 -2.44 28.19
N GLY A 294 13.03 -2.99 27.55
CA GLY A 294 11.67 -3.01 28.10
C GLY A 294 11.56 -3.80 29.42
N VAL A 295 12.23 -4.96 29.50
CA VAL A 295 12.30 -5.77 30.73
C VAL A 295 13.04 -5.04 31.83
N VAL A 296 14.18 -4.40 31.53
CA VAL A 296 14.96 -3.62 32.51
C VAL A 296 14.15 -2.43 33.04
N ILE A 297 13.44 -1.70 32.18
CA ILE A 297 12.56 -0.59 32.61
C ILE A 297 11.40 -1.11 33.47
N SER A 298 10.78 -2.24 33.11
CA SER A 298 9.73 -2.83 33.94
C SER A 298 10.24 -3.32 35.29
N CYS A 299 11.44 -3.92 35.31
CA CYS A 299 12.08 -4.37 36.55
C CYS A 299 12.49 -3.20 37.44
N SER A 300 13.07 -2.13 36.89
CA SER A 300 13.47 -0.95 37.66
C SER A 300 12.26 -0.25 38.28
N ARG A 301 11.14 -0.14 37.54
CA ARG A 301 9.89 0.43 38.05
C ARG A 301 9.30 -0.41 39.19
N ARG A 302 9.42 -1.74 39.11
CA ARG A 302 8.95 -2.65 40.17
C ARG A 302 9.85 -2.61 41.40
N SER A 303 11.17 -2.47 41.24
CA SER A 303 12.10 -2.27 42.36
C SER A 303 11.90 -0.93 43.07
N SER A 304 11.60 0.17 42.36
CA SER A 304 11.30 1.46 43.01
C SER A 304 9.98 1.45 43.77
N VAL A 305 8.94 0.75 43.28
CA VAL A 305 7.65 0.62 43.99
C VAL A 305 7.79 -0.27 45.23
N VAL A 306 8.61 -1.33 45.18
CA VAL A 306 8.89 -2.19 46.34
C VAL A 306 9.79 -1.49 47.37
N CYS A 307 10.74 -0.65 46.92
CA CYS A 307 11.61 0.10 47.83
C CYS A 307 10.88 1.25 48.56
N SER A 308 9.85 1.85 47.94
CA SER A 308 9.06 2.91 48.57
C SER A 308 8.15 2.40 49.70
N TYR A 309 7.77 1.11 49.69
CA TYR A 309 6.99 0.48 50.77
C TYR A 309 7.84 0.05 51.98
N CYS A 310 9.17 -0.07 51.82
CA CYS A 310 10.06 -0.51 52.90
C CYS A 310 10.61 0.66 53.74
N LEU A 311 10.55 1.90 53.24
CA LEU A 311 11.03 3.11 53.93
C LEU A 311 9.95 3.84 54.76
N ALA A 312 8.73 3.30 54.84
CA ALA A 312 7.60 3.91 55.56
C ALA A 312 7.16 3.12 56.81
N LEU A 313 8.10 2.53 57.55
CA LEU A 313 7.86 2.01 58.90
C LEU A 313 8.52 2.97 59.91
N PRO A 314 7.73 3.79 60.64
CA PRO A 314 8.29 4.60 61.71
C PRO A 314 8.65 3.69 62.89
N ALA A 315 9.85 3.92 63.41
CA ALA A 315 10.26 3.42 64.70
C ALA A 315 9.35 4.02 65.79
N SER A 316 8.57 3.18 66.46
CA SER A 316 8.00 3.50 67.77
C SER A 316 8.29 2.32 68.70
N GLY A 317 9.30 2.50 69.55
CA GLY A 317 9.48 1.64 70.70
C GLY A 317 8.44 1.98 71.76
N GLU A 318 7.77 0.96 72.28
CA GLU A 318 7.18 1.01 73.61
C GLU A 318 7.46 -0.33 74.31
N SER A 319 8.23 -0.22 75.39
CA SER A 319 8.33 -1.17 76.48
C SER A 319 6.97 -1.41 77.14
N TRP A 320 6.72 -2.60 77.66
CA TRP A 320 6.58 -2.90 79.10
C TRP A 320 6.01 -4.33 79.29
N GLN A 321 6.70 -5.06 80.18
CA GLN A 321 6.33 -6.18 81.06
C GLN A 321 5.18 -7.13 80.68
#